data_AF-A0AAW3DLE8-F1
#
_entry.id   AF-A0AAW3DLE8-F1
#
_cell.length_a   1.000
_cell.length_b   1.000
_cell.length_c   1.000
_cell.angle_alpha   90.00
_cell.angle_beta   90.00
_cell.angle_gamma   90.00
#
_symmetry.space_group_name_H-M   'P 1'
#
loop_
_entity.id
_entity.type
_entity.pdbx_description
1 polymer ?
#
loop_
_entity_poly.entity_id
_entity_poly.type
_entity_poly.pdbx_seq_one_letter_code
_entity_poly.pdbx_strand_id
1 'polypeptide(L)'
;IFPESLRWLMATQQFEASKELILQFTHKNRMNTESDIKGVVPEMEKEITRRPKKVCIVKVVGTRNLWKNIVVLCVNSLTGYGIHHCFAKSMMGHEAKMAITHNFYADYYTMAGIALASCLAMCPVVGFLGRRGGLLLFMILTALASLLQLGLLNLIGKYSQLPDSGMSDSVKDKFSTAFSIVGMFSSHAVGSLSVFFCAEITPTVIRGGGLGLVLASAGFGRLTAPIMELHNQKGYFLHHVIFACCTLICIICILLLPESKNQNLPENIPDGEHYTRQPLLPHKKGEQPLLLTNSELKDYSGLHDSAAVSDGISENTTANGMKSM
;
A
#
# COMPACT_ATOMS: atom_id res chain seq x y z
N ILE A 1 -16.93 -20.10 -13.10
CA ILE A 1 -17.07 -18.63 -13.06
C ILE A 1 -16.87 -18.23 -11.60
N PHE A 2 -15.82 -17.46 -11.30
CA PHE A 2 -15.62 -16.96 -9.93
C PHE A 2 -16.55 -15.76 -9.71
N PRO A 3 -17.28 -15.70 -8.58
CA PRO A 3 -18.11 -14.55 -8.26
C PRO A 3 -17.26 -13.27 -8.15
N GLU A 4 -17.81 -12.15 -8.62
CA GLU A 4 -17.18 -10.84 -8.48
C GLU A 4 -17.04 -10.46 -7.00
N SER A 5 -16.08 -9.59 -6.65
CA SER A 5 -15.86 -9.25 -5.24
C SER A 5 -17.04 -8.50 -4.62
N LEU A 6 -17.58 -9.01 -3.51
CA LEU A 6 -18.72 -8.41 -2.79
C LEU A 6 -18.46 -6.94 -2.43
N ARG A 7 -17.24 -6.63 -2.00
CA ARG A 7 -16.82 -5.26 -1.65
C ARG A 7 -16.89 -4.31 -2.83
N TRP A 8 -16.58 -4.76 -4.05
CA TRP A 8 -16.71 -3.92 -5.24
C TRP A 8 -18.18 -3.72 -5.64
N LEU A 9 -19.00 -4.78 -5.54
CA LEU A 9 -20.43 -4.67 -5.83
C LEU A 9 -21.12 -3.69 -4.87
N MET A 10 -20.79 -3.74 -3.58
CA MET A 10 -21.27 -2.78 -2.59
C MET A 10 -20.77 -1.36 -2.86
N ALA A 11 -19.47 -1.18 -3.12
CA ALA A 11 -18.88 0.14 -3.39
C ALA A 11 -19.40 0.78 -4.68
N THR A 12 -19.80 -0.01 -5.68
CA THR A 12 -20.39 0.48 -6.95
C THR A 12 -21.91 0.64 -6.89
N GLN A 13 -22.53 0.40 -5.72
CA GLN A 13 -23.97 0.44 -5.49
C GLN A 13 -24.75 -0.57 -6.37
N GLN A 14 -24.13 -1.71 -6.68
CA GLN A 14 -24.79 -2.85 -7.33
C GLN A 14 -25.39 -3.77 -6.27
N PHE A 15 -26.42 -3.28 -5.59
CA PHE A 15 -27.02 -3.96 -4.44
C PHE A 15 -27.74 -5.26 -4.83
N GLU A 16 -28.32 -5.33 -6.02
CA GLU A 16 -28.98 -6.53 -6.55
C GLU A 16 -28.00 -7.70 -6.70
N ALA A 17 -26.90 -7.50 -7.43
CA ALA A 17 -25.85 -8.51 -7.59
C ALA A 17 -25.15 -8.85 -6.26
N SER A 18 -24.98 -7.87 -5.36
CA SER A 18 -24.43 -8.10 -4.01
C SER A 18 -25.33 -9.02 -3.18
N LYS A 19 -26.65 -8.81 -3.23
CA LYS A 19 -27.64 -9.62 -2.51
C LYS A 19 -27.64 -11.06 -3.02
N GLU A 20 -27.62 -11.24 -4.34
CA GLU A 20 -27.55 -12.57 -4.94
C GLU A 20 -26.29 -13.32 -4.48
N LEU A 21 -25.14 -12.64 -4.46
CA LEU A 21 -23.88 -13.19 -3.98
C LEU A 21 -23.96 -13.65 -2.51
N ILE A 22 -24.49 -12.78 -1.64
CA ILE A 22 -24.64 -13.06 -0.20
C ILE A 22 -25.55 -14.27 -0.02
N LEU A 23 -26.71 -14.31 -0.68
CA LEU A 23 -27.65 -15.44 -0.59
C LEU A 23 -27.02 -16.75 -1.09
N GLN A 24 -26.25 -16.71 -2.18
CA GLN A 24 -25.50 -17.88 -2.65
C GLN A 24 -24.48 -18.38 -1.61
N PHE A 25 -23.74 -17.48 -0.95
CA PHE A 25 -22.79 -17.86 0.10
C PHE A 25 -23.48 -18.39 1.35
N THR A 26 -24.57 -17.76 1.79
CA THR A 26 -25.38 -18.18 2.93
C THR A 26 -25.96 -19.58 2.73
N HIS A 27 -26.53 -19.83 1.54
CA HIS A 27 -27.08 -21.14 1.18
C HIS A 27 -25.99 -22.22 1.14
N LYS A 28 -24.81 -21.89 0.60
CA LYS A 28 -23.69 -22.82 0.51
C LYS A 28 -23.04 -23.13 1.86
N ASN A 29 -23.01 -22.16 2.77
CA ASN A 29 -22.48 -22.30 4.12
C ASN A 29 -23.52 -22.80 5.15
N ARG A 30 -24.75 -23.11 4.72
CA ARG A 30 -25.87 -23.53 5.59
C ARG A 30 -26.11 -22.56 6.77
N MET A 31 -25.89 -21.27 6.54
CA MET A 31 -26.20 -20.23 7.52
C MET A 31 -27.69 -19.95 7.51
N ASN A 32 -28.25 -19.59 8.67
CA ASN A 32 -29.68 -19.39 8.81
C ASN A 32 -30.05 -17.95 8.40
N THR A 33 -30.79 -17.81 7.30
CA THR A 33 -31.08 -16.51 6.66
C THR A 33 -31.84 -15.55 7.58
N GLU A 34 -32.60 -16.08 8.54
CA GLU A 34 -33.43 -15.32 9.47
C GLU A 34 -32.73 -14.85 10.74
N SER A 35 -31.61 -15.46 11.17
CA SER A 35 -30.88 -15.05 12.38
C SER A 35 -29.66 -14.19 12.06
N ASP A 36 -28.91 -14.53 11.01
CA ASP A 36 -27.55 -13.99 10.82
C ASP A 36 -27.51 -12.79 9.86
N ILE A 37 -28.54 -12.60 9.04
CA ILE A 37 -28.57 -11.60 7.94
C ILE A 37 -29.82 -10.70 8.02
N LYS A 38 -30.55 -10.76 9.13
CA LYS A 38 -31.87 -10.13 9.30
C LYS A 38 -31.87 -8.60 9.12
N GLY A 39 -30.73 -7.93 9.27
CA GLY A 39 -30.59 -6.48 9.07
C GLY A 39 -29.98 -6.06 7.72
N VAL A 40 -29.05 -6.86 7.18
CA VAL A 40 -28.23 -6.44 6.02
C VAL A 40 -29.04 -6.49 4.71
N VAL A 41 -29.83 -7.54 4.50
CA VAL A 41 -30.65 -7.70 3.28
C VAL A 41 -31.76 -6.64 3.16
N PRO A 42 -32.57 -6.35 4.20
CA PRO A 42 -33.61 -5.32 4.10
C PRO A 42 -33.05 -3.89 4.01
N GLU A 43 -31.90 -3.61 4.62
CA GLU A 43 -31.20 -2.32 4.46
C GLU A 43 -30.68 -2.14 3.03
N MET A 44 -30.14 -3.19 2.42
CA MET A 44 -29.75 -3.21 1.01
C MET A 44 -30.95 -3.09 0.06
N GLU A 45 -32.11 -3.68 0.40
CA GLU A 45 -33.35 -3.54 -0.38
C GLU A 45 -33.88 -2.10 -0.38
N LYS A 46 -33.73 -1.39 0.74
CA LYS A 46 -34.09 0.04 0.83
C LYS A 46 -33.23 0.91 -0.10
N GLU A 47 -31.98 0.49 -0.35
CA GLU A 47 -31.03 1.19 -1.20
C GLU A 47 -30.96 0.67 -2.65
N ILE A 48 -31.65 -0.44 -2.96
CA ILE A 48 -31.65 -1.11 -4.28
C ILE A 48 -32.16 -0.21 -5.42
N THR A 49 -32.99 0.78 -5.10
CA THR A 49 -33.53 1.76 -6.05
C THR A 49 -32.48 2.77 -6.52
N ARG A 50 -31.31 2.81 -5.88
CA ARG A 50 -30.24 3.73 -6.21
C ARG A 50 -29.49 3.23 -7.45
N ARG A 51 -29.36 4.09 -8.47
CA ARG A 51 -28.68 3.71 -9.72
C ARG A 51 -27.19 3.40 -9.46
N PRO A 52 -26.63 2.36 -10.11
CA PRO A 52 -25.24 2.00 -9.94
C PRO A 52 -24.32 3.14 -10.40
N LYS A 53 -23.38 3.53 -9.54
CA LYS A 53 -22.45 4.63 -9.83
C LYS A 53 -21.18 4.06 -10.47
N LYS A 54 -21.07 4.18 -11.79
CA LYS A 54 -19.81 3.95 -12.50
C LYS A 54 -18.94 5.20 -12.40
N VAL A 55 -17.85 5.12 -11.65
CA VAL A 55 -16.88 6.20 -11.52
C VAL A 55 -15.78 6.00 -12.55
N CYS A 56 -15.55 7.01 -13.40
CA CYS A 56 -14.43 7.00 -14.33
C CYS A 56 -13.13 7.38 -13.61
N ILE A 57 -12.02 6.69 -13.95
CA ILE A 57 -10.68 6.98 -13.40
C ILE A 57 -10.23 8.42 -13.66
N VAL A 58 -10.75 9.08 -14.70
CA VAL A 58 -10.41 10.47 -15.02
C VAL A 58 -10.83 11.43 -13.89
N LYS A 59 -11.86 11.09 -13.11
CA LYS A 59 -12.27 11.89 -11.92
C LYS A 59 -11.21 11.89 -10.81
N VAL A 60 -10.30 10.93 -10.80
CA VAL A 60 -9.21 10.81 -9.82
C VAL A 60 -8.15 11.88 -10.03
N VAL A 61 -7.93 12.28 -11.28
CA VAL A 61 -7.04 13.41 -11.61
C VAL A 61 -7.58 14.72 -11.01
N GLY A 62 -8.90 14.81 -10.81
CA GLY A 62 -9.56 15.94 -10.17
C GLY A 62 -9.34 16.03 -8.66
N THR A 63 -8.99 14.93 -7.97
CA THR A 63 -8.77 14.92 -6.52
C THR A 63 -7.28 15.04 -6.20
N ARG A 64 -6.90 16.21 -5.66
CA ARG A 64 -5.48 16.61 -5.53
C ARG A 64 -4.68 15.70 -4.61
N ASN A 65 -5.24 15.23 -3.51
CA ASN A 65 -4.52 14.39 -2.54
C ASN A 65 -4.33 12.96 -3.04
N LEU A 66 -5.40 12.36 -3.58
CA LEU A 66 -5.38 11.00 -4.08
C LEU A 66 -4.48 10.86 -5.32
N TRP A 67 -4.57 11.81 -6.27
CA TRP A 67 -3.68 11.84 -7.43
C TRP A 67 -2.21 11.96 -7.02
N LYS A 68 -1.89 12.83 -6.05
CA LYS A 68 -0.52 12.97 -5.54
C LYS A 68 0.00 11.67 -4.94
N ASN A 69 -0.81 10.96 -4.15
CA ASN A 69 -0.41 9.68 -3.56
C ASN A 69 -0.15 8.61 -4.65
N ILE A 70 -1.01 8.52 -5.66
CA ILE A 70 -0.84 7.59 -6.79
C ILE A 70 0.43 7.94 -7.58
N VAL A 71 0.65 9.22 -7.90
CA VAL A 71 1.85 9.66 -8.64
C VAL A 71 3.13 9.31 -7.88
N VAL A 72 3.18 9.53 -6.56
CA VAL A 72 4.34 9.15 -5.77
C VAL A 72 4.57 7.64 -5.80
N LEU A 73 3.51 6.82 -5.68
CA LEU A 73 3.64 5.37 -5.78
C LEU A 73 4.09 4.91 -7.16
N CYS A 74 3.66 5.58 -8.23
CA CYS A 74 4.15 5.34 -9.59
C CYS A 74 5.65 5.63 -9.70
N VAL A 75 6.12 6.78 -9.18
CA VAL A 75 7.55 7.15 -9.21
C VAL A 75 8.40 6.18 -8.38
N ASN A 76 7.90 5.74 -7.22
CA ASN A 76 8.58 4.72 -6.41
C ASN A 76 8.65 3.37 -7.11
N SER A 77 7.56 2.92 -7.74
CA SER A 77 7.53 1.66 -8.47
C SER A 77 8.44 1.69 -9.70
N LEU A 78 8.39 2.77 -10.48
CA LEU A 78 9.29 3.03 -11.61
C LEU A 78 10.76 2.96 -11.18
N THR A 79 11.12 3.65 -10.09
CA THR A 79 12.49 3.70 -9.59
C THR A 79 12.94 2.36 -9.04
N GLY A 80 12.07 1.65 -8.30
CA GLY A 80 12.36 0.32 -7.77
C GLY A 80 12.65 -0.70 -8.86
N TYR A 81 11.77 -0.84 -9.87
CA TYR A 81 12.01 -1.77 -10.97
C TYR A 81 13.11 -1.31 -11.94
N GLY A 82 13.30 0.00 -12.12
CA GLY A 82 14.38 0.55 -12.95
C GLY A 82 15.76 0.27 -12.38
N ILE A 83 15.98 0.61 -11.10
CA ILE A 83 17.28 0.42 -10.45
C ILE A 83 17.61 -1.06 -10.19
N HIS A 84 16.58 -1.91 -10.02
CA HIS A 84 16.75 -3.35 -9.88
C HIS A 84 17.55 -3.96 -11.03
N HIS A 85 17.25 -3.55 -12.27
CA HIS A 85 18.01 -3.99 -13.45
C HIS A 85 19.45 -3.50 -13.46
N CYS A 86 19.69 -2.31 -12.90
CA CYS A 86 21.03 -1.76 -12.73
C CYS A 86 21.88 -2.63 -11.77
N PHE A 87 21.28 -3.08 -10.66
CA PHE A 87 21.92 -4.02 -9.72
C PHE A 87 22.11 -5.41 -10.33
N ALA A 88 21.11 -5.90 -11.06
CA ALA A 88 21.19 -7.18 -11.77
C ALA A 88 22.36 -7.22 -12.77
N LYS A 89 22.48 -6.17 -13.58
CA LYS A 89 23.59 -6.03 -14.53
C LYS A 89 24.94 -5.89 -13.82
N SER A 90 25.00 -5.17 -12.70
CA SER A 90 26.22 -5.03 -11.89
C SER A 90 26.69 -6.37 -11.31
N MET A 91 25.75 -7.23 -10.90
CA MET A 91 26.03 -8.58 -10.42
C MET A 91 26.52 -9.49 -11.56
N MET A 92 25.82 -9.49 -12.70
CA MET A 92 26.17 -10.27 -13.89
C MET A 92 27.50 -9.86 -14.53
N GLY A 93 27.84 -8.57 -14.56
CA GLY A 93 29.13 -8.11 -15.09
C GLY A 93 30.33 -8.57 -14.25
N HIS A 94 30.09 -8.89 -12.98
CA HIS A 94 31.11 -9.39 -12.06
C HIS A 94 31.24 -10.91 -12.15
N GLU A 95 30.11 -11.62 -12.19
CA GLU A 95 30.10 -13.07 -12.43
C GLU A 95 30.58 -13.44 -13.83
N ALA A 96 30.31 -12.65 -14.88
CA ALA A 96 30.83 -12.90 -16.23
C ALA A 96 32.37 -12.93 -16.31
N LYS A 97 33.07 -12.27 -15.37
CA LYS A 97 34.54 -12.32 -15.26
C LYS A 97 35.03 -13.61 -14.58
N MET A 98 34.18 -14.29 -13.81
CA MET A 98 34.46 -15.53 -13.08
C MET A 98 33.76 -16.77 -13.67
N ALA A 99 32.77 -16.59 -14.56
CA ALA A 99 31.79 -17.61 -14.97
C ALA A 99 31.68 -17.78 -16.49
N ILE A 100 32.77 -17.60 -17.24
CA ILE A 100 32.83 -18.05 -18.65
C ILE A 100 32.47 -19.55 -18.77
N THR A 101 32.46 -20.29 -17.67
CA THR A 101 32.00 -21.69 -17.58
C THR A 101 31.13 -21.97 -16.34
N HIS A 102 29.88 -21.47 -16.23
CA HIS A 102 28.86 -22.17 -15.42
C HIS A 102 27.40 -21.73 -15.72
N ASN A 103 26.61 -22.66 -16.28
CA ASN A 103 25.14 -22.74 -16.33
C ASN A 103 24.30 -21.46 -16.61
N PHE A 104 23.82 -21.35 -17.86
CA PHE A 104 22.84 -20.35 -18.33
C PHE A 104 21.59 -20.19 -17.43
N TYR A 105 21.19 -21.23 -16.71
CA TYR A 105 20.02 -21.21 -15.82
C TYR A 105 20.30 -20.65 -14.42
N ALA A 106 21.55 -20.58 -13.99
CA ALA A 106 21.91 -20.14 -12.63
C ALA A 106 21.44 -18.71 -12.38
N ASP A 107 21.65 -17.81 -13.35
CA ASP A 107 21.24 -16.41 -13.31
C ASP A 107 19.72 -16.23 -13.17
N TYR A 108 18.94 -17.08 -13.84
CA TYR A 108 17.49 -17.04 -13.72
C TYR A 108 17.04 -17.46 -12.31
N TYR A 109 17.62 -18.54 -11.78
CA TYR A 109 17.29 -19.02 -10.43
C TYR A 109 17.76 -18.06 -9.33
N THR A 110 18.89 -17.38 -9.49
CA THR A 110 19.35 -16.38 -8.50
C THR A 110 18.42 -15.17 -8.47
N MET A 111 18.01 -14.64 -9.62
CA MET A 111 17.04 -13.53 -9.70
C MET A 111 15.68 -13.94 -9.12
N ALA A 112 15.18 -15.13 -9.46
CA ALA A 112 13.93 -15.66 -8.93
C ALA A 112 14.00 -15.89 -7.41
N GLY A 113 15.13 -16.41 -6.92
CA GLY A 113 15.39 -16.61 -5.50
C GLY A 113 15.40 -15.30 -4.72
N ILE A 114 16.05 -14.25 -5.25
CA ILE A 114 16.08 -12.92 -4.64
C ILE A 114 14.68 -12.30 -4.61
N ALA A 115 13.89 -12.45 -5.68
CA ALA A 115 12.50 -12.01 -5.70
C ALA A 115 11.66 -12.72 -4.62
N LEU A 116 11.76 -14.04 -4.51
CA LEU A 116 11.04 -14.80 -3.49
C LEU A 116 11.46 -14.39 -2.06
N ALA A 117 12.77 -14.28 -1.82
CA ALA A 117 13.31 -13.85 -0.54
C ALA A 117 12.82 -12.46 -0.15
N SER A 118 12.79 -11.51 -1.10
CA SER A 118 12.29 -10.16 -0.87
C SER A 118 10.80 -10.13 -0.51
N CYS A 119 9.99 -11.00 -1.14
CA CYS A 119 8.58 -11.14 -0.82
C CYS A 119 8.38 -11.68 0.62
N LEU A 120 9.14 -12.71 1.02
CA LEU A 120 9.03 -13.26 2.37
C LEU A 120 9.49 -12.28 3.45
N ALA A 121 10.58 -11.54 3.19
CA ALA A 121 11.13 -10.59 4.14
C ALA A 121 10.32 -9.30 4.25
N MET A 122 9.55 -8.92 3.22
CA MET A 122 8.68 -7.73 3.32
C MET A 122 7.57 -7.91 4.36
N CYS A 123 7.08 -9.14 4.55
CA CYS A 123 5.97 -9.45 5.47
C CYS A 123 6.24 -9.02 6.92
N PRO A 124 7.34 -9.45 7.58
CA PRO A 124 7.64 -9.00 8.94
C PRO A 124 7.94 -7.50 9.00
N VAL A 125 8.67 -6.96 8.02
CA VAL A 125 9.03 -5.53 7.99
C VAL A 125 7.79 -4.64 7.96
N VAL A 126 6.79 -4.99 7.15
CA VAL A 126 5.50 -4.29 7.11
C VAL A 126 4.74 -4.46 8.43
N GLY A 127 4.77 -5.66 9.04
CA GLY A 127 4.14 -5.93 10.33
C GLY A 127 4.67 -5.01 11.43
N PHE A 128 5.99 -4.83 11.51
CA PHE A 128 6.63 -3.98 12.52
C PHE A 128 6.55 -2.49 12.19
N LEU A 129 7.10 -2.07 11.05
CA LEU A 129 7.30 -0.66 10.69
C LEU A 129 6.10 -0.01 10.00
N GLY A 130 5.06 -0.78 9.67
CA GLY A 130 3.96 -0.30 8.82
C GLY A 130 4.36 -0.22 7.35
N ARG A 131 3.44 0.29 6.54
CA ARG A 131 3.59 0.29 5.06
C ARG A 131 4.50 1.41 4.62
N ARG A 132 4.34 2.62 5.17
CA ARG A 132 5.20 3.76 4.86
C ARG A 132 6.59 3.58 5.45
N GLY A 133 6.69 3.11 6.70
CA GLY A 133 7.98 2.81 7.33
C GLY A 133 8.74 1.71 6.60
N GLY A 134 8.07 0.63 6.19
CA GLY A 134 8.67 -0.42 5.37
C GLY A 134 9.12 0.09 4.00
N LEU A 135 8.30 0.89 3.32
CA LEU A 135 8.65 1.47 2.03
C LEU A 135 9.85 2.42 2.14
N LEU A 136 9.88 3.26 3.18
CA LEU A 136 11.00 4.15 3.47
C LEU A 136 12.29 3.36 3.74
N LEU A 137 12.23 2.32 4.58
CA LEU A 137 13.37 1.49 4.93
C LEU A 137 14.00 0.84 3.70
N PHE A 138 13.19 0.14 2.89
CA PHE A 138 13.70 -0.51 1.67
C PHE A 138 14.20 0.51 0.65
N MET A 139 13.57 1.68 0.56
CA MET A 139 14.04 2.76 -0.32
C MET A 139 15.40 3.31 0.12
N ILE A 140 15.62 3.51 1.42
CA ILE A 140 16.90 3.95 1.97
C ILE A 140 17.98 2.88 1.74
N LEU A 141 17.67 1.59 1.97
CA LEU A 141 18.60 0.50 1.67
C LEU A 141 18.98 0.45 0.19
N THR A 142 18.01 0.67 -0.70
CA THR A 142 18.23 0.75 -2.15
C THR A 142 19.14 1.93 -2.50
N ALA A 143 18.87 3.11 -1.93
CA ALA A 143 19.67 4.32 -2.17
C ALA A 143 21.11 4.15 -1.66
N LEU A 144 21.31 3.63 -0.45
CA LEU A 144 22.63 3.33 0.10
C LEU A 144 23.40 2.33 -0.75
N ALA A 145 22.76 1.23 -1.18
CA ALA A 145 23.38 0.26 -2.07
C ALA A 145 23.79 0.90 -3.41
N SER A 146 22.95 1.78 -3.98
CA SER A 146 23.26 2.48 -5.23
C SER A 146 24.41 3.49 -5.09
N LEU A 147 24.46 4.25 -4.00
CA LEU A 147 25.51 5.23 -3.74
C LEU A 147 26.85 4.54 -3.48
N LEU A 148 26.85 3.43 -2.74
CA LEU A 148 28.04 2.60 -2.51
C LEU A 148 28.56 2.02 -3.84
N GLN A 149 27.66 1.51 -4.69
CA GLN A 149 28.04 1.01 -6.02
C GLN A 149 28.60 2.12 -6.92
N LEU A 150 27.98 3.30 -6.91
CA LEU A 150 28.44 4.46 -7.67
C LEU A 150 29.80 4.96 -7.18
N GLY A 151 30.01 4.98 -5.87
CA GLY A 151 31.28 5.31 -5.23
C GLY A 151 32.39 4.33 -5.63
N LEU A 152 32.08 3.03 -5.65
CA LEU A 152 33.00 1.99 -6.14
C LEU A 152 33.33 2.21 -7.62
N LEU A 153 32.34 2.43 -8.49
CA LEU A 153 32.57 2.70 -9.92
C LEU A 153 33.48 3.92 -10.15
N ASN A 154 33.30 5.00 -9.38
CA ASN A 154 34.16 6.18 -9.44
C ASN A 154 35.59 5.87 -8.99
N LEU A 155 35.73 5.07 -7.93
CA LEU A 155 37.03 4.62 -7.42
C LEU A 155 37.76 3.74 -8.45
N ILE A 156 37.08 2.78 -9.07
CA ILE A 156 37.64 1.95 -10.15
C ILE A 156 38.07 2.84 -11.32
N GLY A 157 37.25 3.81 -11.74
CA GLY A 157 37.60 4.73 -12.83
C GLY A 157 38.87 5.56 -12.56
N LYS A 158 39.08 5.99 -11.31
CA LYS A 158 40.29 6.73 -10.91
C LYS A 158 41.53 5.84 -10.70
N TYR A 159 41.37 4.64 -10.15
CA TYR A 159 42.48 3.73 -9.85
C TYR A 159 42.85 2.79 -11.02
N SER A 160 42.01 2.69 -12.06
CA SER A 160 42.32 1.96 -13.30
C SER A 160 43.57 2.48 -14.03
N GLN A 161 44.13 3.64 -13.64
CA GLN A 161 45.39 4.15 -14.17
C GLN A 161 46.64 3.64 -13.44
N LEU A 162 46.53 2.86 -12.35
CA LEU A 162 47.71 2.35 -11.63
C LEU A 162 47.57 0.84 -11.29
N PRO A 163 48.40 -0.08 -11.85
CA PRO A 163 48.07 -1.51 -11.91
C PRO A 163 48.50 -2.39 -10.71
N ASP A 164 48.92 -1.84 -9.56
CA ASP A 164 49.76 -2.62 -8.62
C ASP A 164 49.14 -2.94 -7.24
N SER A 165 47.89 -3.47 -7.16
CA SER A 165 47.41 -4.04 -5.89
C SER A 165 46.35 -5.14 -6.03
N GLY A 166 46.75 -6.32 -6.51
CA GLY A 166 45.86 -7.48 -6.70
C GLY A 166 45.17 -8.03 -5.43
N MET A 167 45.62 -7.67 -4.23
CA MET A 167 44.95 -8.05 -2.97
C MET A 167 43.67 -7.22 -2.72
N SER A 168 43.64 -5.96 -3.16
CA SER A 168 42.53 -5.03 -2.97
C SER A 168 41.32 -5.39 -3.84
N ASP A 169 41.56 -5.97 -5.01
CA ASP A 169 40.50 -6.20 -6.00
C ASP A 169 39.56 -7.33 -5.59
N SER A 170 40.08 -8.45 -5.06
CA SER A 170 39.24 -9.54 -4.54
C SER A 170 38.29 -9.13 -3.40
N VAL A 171 38.65 -8.09 -2.65
CA VAL A 171 37.86 -7.57 -1.53
C VAL A 171 36.81 -6.59 -2.06
N LYS A 172 37.16 -5.69 -2.98
CA LYS A 172 36.22 -4.78 -3.67
C LYS A 172 35.13 -5.57 -4.39
N ASP A 173 35.53 -6.66 -5.04
CA ASP A 173 34.69 -7.59 -5.78
C ASP A 173 33.61 -8.20 -4.89
N LYS A 174 34.00 -8.73 -3.73
CA LYS A 174 33.07 -9.28 -2.73
C LYS A 174 32.10 -8.22 -2.18
N PHE A 175 32.58 -7.01 -1.90
CA PHE A 175 31.72 -5.92 -1.43
C PHE A 175 30.72 -5.46 -2.49
N SER A 176 31.17 -5.30 -3.74
CA SER A 176 30.31 -4.98 -4.89
C SER A 176 29.19 -6.00 -5.07
N THR A 177 29.51 -7.30 -5.01
CA THR A 177 28.52 -8.36 -5.09
C THR A 177 27.52 -8.30 -3.93
N ALA A 178 27.99 -8.11 -2.69
CA ALA A 178 27.11 -7.99 -1.53
C ALA A 178 26.15 -6.80 -1.65
N PHE A 179 26.64 -5.62 -2.05
CA PHE A 179 25.78 -4.44 -2.25
C PHE A 179 24.82 -4.61 -3.43
N SER A 180 25.22 -5.32 -4.49
CA SER A 180 24.34 -5.65 -5.60
C SER A 180 23.17 -6.53 -5.16
N ILE A 181 23.43 -7.57 -4.37
CA ILE A 181 22.40 -8.47 -3.84
C ILE A 181 21.44 -7.72 -2.91
N VAL A 182 21.98 -6.92 -1.99
CA VAL A 182 21.17 -6.10 -1.07
C VAL A 182 20.34 -5.07 -1.83
N GLY A 183 20.93 -4.40 -2.82
CA GLY A 183 20.25 -3.43 -3.68
C GLY A 183 19.15 -4.06 -4.52
N MET A 184 19.39 -5.25 -5.07
CA MET A 184 18.41 -6.01 -5.85
C MET A 184 17.21 -6.45 -5.00
N PHE A 185 17.48 -7.00 -3.82
CA PHE A 185 16.47 -7.40 -2.85
C PHE A 185 15.61 -6.21 -2.40
N SER A 186 16.25 -5.11 -2.01
CA SER A 186 15.56 -3.92 -1.50
C SER A 186 14.75 -3.22 -2.59
N SER A 187 15.29 -3.08 -3.80
CA SER A 187 14.58 -2.48 -4.94
C SER A 187 13.36 -3.29 -5.38
N HIS A 188 13.44 -4.63 -5.35
CA HIS A 188 12.29 -5.49 -5.61
C HIS A 188 11.21 -5.32 -4.53
N ALA A 189 11.62 -5.27 -3.25
CA ALA A 189 10.70 -5.02 -2.15
C ALA A 189 10.00 -3.66 -2.28
N VAL A 190 10.72 -2.59 -2.68
CA VAL A 190 10.13 -1.26 -2.96
C VAL A 190 9.07 -1.34 -4.06
N GLY A 191 9.38 -2.01 -5.17
CA GLY A 191 8.44 -2.17 -6.29
C GLY A 191 7.15 -2.88 -5.87
N SER A 192 7.29 -4.04 -5.23
CA SER A 192 6.16 -4.85 -4.76
C SER A 192 5.35 -4.16 -3.66
N LEU A 193 6.02 -3.53 -2.69
CA LEU A 193 5.35 -2.82 -1.60
C LEU A 193 4.59 -1.59 -2.12
N SER A 194 5.10 -0.90 -3.14
CA SER A 194 4.39 0.22 -3.79
C SER A 194 3.08 -0.23 -4.44
N VAL A 195 3.04 -1.41 -5.06
CA VAL A 195 1.82 -1.99 -5.63
C VAL A 195 0.81 -2.33 -4.53
N PHE A 196 1.24 -2.98 -3.44
CA PHE A 196 0.35 -3.27 -2.31
C PHE A 196 -0.16 -2.01 -1.64
N PHE A 197 0.70 -1.01 -1.45
CA PHE A 197 0.30 0.25 -0.85
C PHE A 197 -0.69 1.01 -1.75
N CYS A 198 -0.54 0.92 -3.08
CA CYS A 198 -1.52 1.44 -4.01
C CYS A 198 -2.88 0.76 -3.86
N ALA A 199 -2.93 -0.56 -3.65
CA ALA A 199 -4.18 -1.28 -3.42
C ALA A 199 -4.92 -0.80 -2.17
N GLU A 200 -4.17 -0.43 -1.13
CA GLU A 200 -4.70 0.03 0.16
C GLU A 200 -5.16 1.49 0.15
N ILE A 201 -4.42 2.40 -0.49
CA ILE A 201 -4.79 3.83 -0.58
C ILE A 201 -5.90 4.07 -1.62
N THR A 202 -5.94 3.28 -2.69
CA THR A 202 -6.88 3.54 -3.79
C THR A 202 -8.29 3.05 -3.43
N PRO A 203 -9.34 3.88 -3.57
CA PRO A 203 -10.68 3.49 -3.21
C PRO A 203 -11.20 2.38 -4.12
N THR A 204 -12.02 1.50 -3.55
CA THR A 204 -12.48 0.27 -4.20
C THR A 204 -13.08 0.49 -5.60
N VAL A 205 -13.82 1.60 -5.79
CA VAL A 205 -14.43 1.96 -7.09
C VAL A 205 -13.44 2.19 -8.24
N ILE A 206 -12.19 2.56 -7.94
CA ILE A 206 -11.15 2.91 -8.92
C ILE A 206 -9.83 2.16 -8.67
N ARG A 207 -9.83 1.20 -7.74
CA ARG A 207 -8.65 0.44 -7.33
C ARG A 207 -7.94 -0.19 -8.52
N GLY A 208 -8.69 -0.81 -9.43
CA GLY A 208 -8.13 -1.41 -10.65
C GLY A 208 -7.41 -0.37 -11.52
N GLY A 209 -7.94 0.86 -11.60
CA GLY A 209 -7.32 1.95 -12.33
C GLY A 209 -6.00 2.43 -11.72
N GLY A 210 -5.99 2.69 -10.41
CA GLY A 210 -4.78 3.10 -9.69
C GLY A 210 -3.69 2.02 -9.75
N LEU A 211 -4.06 0.76 -9.53
CA LEU A 211 -3.14 -0.37 -9.68
C LEU A 211 -2.61 -0.50 -11.11
N GLY A 212 -3.46 -0.30 -12.12
CA GLY A 212 -3.05 -0.28 -13.52
C GLY A 212 -1.97 0.78 -13.80
N LEU A 213 -2.12 1.99 -13.26
CA LEU A 213 -1.13 3.06 -13.41
C LEU A 213 0.21 2.71 -12.74
N VAL A 214 0.18 2.18 -11.51
CA VAL A 214 1.40 1.77 -10.81
C VAL A 214 2.08 0.61 -11.51
N LEU A 215 1.33 -0.40 -11.97
CA LEU A 215 1.88 -1.53 -12.73
C LEU A 215 2.42 -1.10 -14.10
N ALA A 216 1.79 -0.13 -14.76
CA ALA A 216 2.32 0.44 -15.99
C ALA A 216 3.66 1.14 -15.73
N SER A 217 3.77 1.92 -14.64
CA SER A 217 5.03 2.55 -14.23
C SER A 217 6.14 1.55 -13.89
N ALA A 218 5.78 0.42 -13.24
CA ALA A 218 6.69 -0.70 -13.03
C ALA A 218 7.18 -1.29 -14.36
N GLY A 219 6.27 -1.42 -15.34
CA GLY A 219 6.59 -1.83 -16.71
C GLY A 219 7.62 -0.91 -17.36
N PHE A 220 7.42 0.42 -17.27
CA PHE A 220 8.40 1.40 -17.74
C PHE A 220 9.76 1.27 -17.03
N GLY A 221 9.75 0.96 -15.73
CA GLY A 221 10.97 0.67 -14.97
C GLY A 221 11.74 -0.49 -15.58
N ARG A 222 11.05 -1.58 -15.92
CA ARG A 222 11.66 -2.75 -16.59
C ARG A 222 12.19 -2.45 -18.00
N LEU A 223 11.56 -1.53 -18.74
CA LEU A 223 12.04 -1.10 -20.06
C LEU A 223 13.39 -0.38 -20.01
N THR A 224 13.84 0.06 -18.83
CA THR A 224 15.19 0.61 -18.65
C THR A 224 16.27 -0.40 -19.07
N ALA A 225 16.05 -1.71 -18.85
CA ALA A 225 17.04 -2.74 -19.18
C ALA A 225 17.41 -2.78 -20.68
N PRO A 226 16.47 -2.95 -21.63
CA PRO A 226 16.81 -2.91 -23.06
C PRO A 226 17.34 -1.53 -23.50
N ILE A 227 16.91 -0.43 -22.89
CA ILE A 227 17.43 0.91 -23.18
C ILE A 227 18.91 1.02 -22.80
N MET A 228 19.30 0.48 -21.65
CA MET A 228 20.68 0.43 -21.19
C MET A 228 21.58 -0.46 -22.07
N GLU A 229 21.02 -1.53 -22.62
CA GLU A 229 21.76 -2.43 -23.52
C GLU A 229 22.00 -1.78 -24.89
N LEU A 230 21.00 -1.09 -25.43
CA LEU A 230 21.12 -0.40 -26.71
C LEU A 230 22.15 0.75 -26.68
N HIS A 231 22.31 1.42 -25.54
CA HIS A 231 23.22 2.57 -25.39
C HIS A 231 24.72 2.23 -25.25
N ASN A 232 25.11 0.99 -25.58
CA ASN A 232 26.49 0.51 -25.77
C ASN A 232 27.51 1.05 -24.73
N GLN A 233 27.34 0.61 -23.47
CA GLN A 233 28.25 0.76 -22.31
C GLN A 233 28.52 2.20 -21.82
N LYS A 234 28.62 3.22 -22.68
CA LYS A 234 28.94 4.60 -22.30
C LYS A 234 27.89 5.24 -21.39
N GLY A 235 26.64 4.77 -21.45
CA GLY A 235 25.55 5.27 -20.63
C GLY A 235 25.43 4.68 -19.22
N TYR A 236 26.19 3.63 -18.86
CA TYR A 236 25.96 2.89 -17.61
C TYR A 236 26.12 3.75 -16.35
N PHE A 237 27.19 4.55 -16.30
CA PHE A 237 27.43 5.49 -15.20
C PHE A 237 26.30 6.53 -15.08
N LEU A 238 25.89 7.10 -16.21
CA LEU A 238 24.83 8.11 -16.25
C LEU A 238 23.49 7.54 -15.75
N HIS A 239 23.13 6.32 -16.15
CA HIS A 239 21.90 5.67 -15.67
C HIS A 239 21.92 5.46 -14.16
N HIS A 240 23.04 4.98 -13.59
CA HIS A 240 23.19 4.84 -12.14
C HIS A 240 23.04 6.18 -11.41
N VAL A 241 23.62 7.27 -11.93
CA VAL A 241 23.45 8.61 -11.34
C VAL A 241 21.99 9.06 -11.39
N ILE A 242 21.32 8.89 -12.54
CA ILE A 242 19.90 9.26 -12.69
C ILE A 242 19.04 8.49 -11.68
N PHE A 243 19.19 7.17 -11.59
CA PHE A 243 18.41 6.36 -10.65
C PHE A 243 18.77 6.66 -9.19
N ALA A 244 20.03 6.95 -8.86
CA ALA A 244 20.41 7.38 -7.52
C ALA A 244 19.72 8.71 -7.14
N CYS A 245 19.71 9.70 -8.04
CA CYS A 245 18.96 10.94 -7.83
C CYS A 245 17.45 10.68 -7.69
N CYS A 246 16.87 9.83 -8.56
CA CYS A 246 15.48 9.43 -8.43
C CYS A 246 15.21 8.77 -7.07
N THR A 247 16.12 7.94 -6.55
CA THR A 247 15.92 7.31 -5.24
C THR A 247 15.87 8.31 -4.09
N LEU A 248 16.68 9.36 -4.14
CA LEU A 248 16.64 10.44 -3.15
C LEU A 248 15.32 11.22 -3.21
N ILE A 249 14.85 11.52 -4.43
CA ILE A 249 13.55 12.15 -4.64
C ILE A 249 12.43 11.25 -4.11
N CYS A 250 12.47 9.95 -4.39
CA CYS A 250 11.53 8.95 -3.87
C CYS A 250 11.50 8.93 -2.34
N ILE A 251 12.65 8.97 -1.66
CA ILE A 251 12.71 9.02 -0.19
C ILE A 251 11.94 10.24 0.32
N ILE A 252 12.18 11.41 -0.25
CA ILE A 252 11.45 12.63 0.11
C ILE A 252 9.96 12.41 -0.18
N CYS A 253 9.59 11.94 -1.37
CA CYS A 253 8.20 11.66 -1.74
C CYS A 253 7.51 10.63 -0.83
N ILE A 254 8.21 9.63 -0.29
CA ILE A 254 7.64 8.65 0.68
C ILE A 254 7.36 9.32 2.03
N LEU A 255 8.21 10.27 2.46
CA LEU A 255 7.86 11.13 3.59
C LEU A 255 6.60 11.94 3.30
N LEU A 256 6.26 12.13 2.01
CA LEU A 256 5.02 12.76 1.59
C LEU A 256 3.74 11.89 1.70
N LEU A 257 3.86 10.56 1.90
CA LEU A 257 2.71 9.65 1.96
C LEU A 257 2.03 9.61 3.34
N PRO A 258 0.69 9.41 3.39
CA PRO A 258 -0.01 9.04 4.62
C PRO A 258 0.33 7.60 5.04
N GLU A 259 0.17 7.25 6.31
CA GLU A 259 0.32 5.86 6.81
C GLU A 259 -1.00 5.10 6.61
N SER A 260 -1.00 3.90 5.99
CA SER A 260 -2.21 3.05 5.84
C SER A 260 -2.41 2.04 6.97
N LYS A 261 -1.46 1.90 7.90
CA LYS A 261 -1.55 0.91 8.98
C LYS A 261 -2.76 1.23 9.89
N ASN A 262 -3.58 0.21 10.16
CA ASN A 262 -4.78 0.26 11.01
C ASN A 262 -5.90 1.21 10.53
N GLN A 263 -5.91 1.54 9.24
CA GLN A 263 -6.97 2.35 8.64
C GLN A 263 -7.85 1.48 7.76
N ASN A 264 -9.16 1.73 7.77
CA ASN A 264 -10.10 1.02 6.91
C ASN A 264 -9.81 1.32 5.43
N LEU A 265 -10.07 0.34 4.55
CA LEU A 265 -9.90 0.54 3.11
C LEU A 265 -10.92 1.58 2.62
N PRO A 266 -10.51 2.58 1.83
CA PRO A 266 -11.43 3.56 1.30
C PRO A 266 -12.38 2.89 0.30
N GLU A 267 -13.67 3.13 0.46
CA GLU A 267 -14.69 2.58 -0.43
C GLU A 267 -15.06 3.58 -1.52
N ASN A 268 -15.15 4.87 -1.16
CA ASN A 268 -15.50 5.96 -2.06
C ASN A 268 -14.35 6.97 -2.28
N ILE A 269 -14.48 7.81 -3.31
CA ILE A 269 -13.52 8.88 -3.63
C ILE A 269 -13.28 9.87 -2.47
N PRO A 270 -14.32 10.43 -1.80
CA PRO A 270 -14.09 11.36 -0.68
C PRO A 270 -13.33 10.70 0.47
N ASP A 271 -13.57 9.41 0.75
CA ASP A 271 -12.84 8.66 1.79
C ASP A 271 -11.33 8.60 1.48
N GLY A 272 -10.98 8.44 0.19
CA GLY A 272 -9.59 8.49 -0.27
C GLY A 272 -8.95 9.89 -0.25
N GLU A 273 -9.77 10.96 -0.26
CA GLU A 273 -9.30 12.35 -0.19
C GLU A 273 -9.06 12.82 1.25
N HIS A 274 -9.84 12.30 2.20
CA HIS A 274 -9.67 12.52 3.64
C HIS A 274 -8.51 11.73 4.26
N TYR A 275 -7.87 10.84 3.49
CA TYR A 275 -6.65 10.13 3.88
C TYR A 275 -5.47 11.10 4.01
N THR A 276 -5.43 11.76 5.17
CA THR A 276 -4.48 12.85 5.46
C THR A 276 -3.32 12.30 6.27
N ARG A 277 -2.15 12.93 6.17
CA ARG A 277 -0.95 12.46 6.85
C ARG A 277 -1.12 12.39 8.36
N GLN A 278 -0.72 11.26 8.92
CA GLN A 278 -0.32 11.20 10.32
C GLN A 278 1.21 11.44 10.42
N PRO A 279 1.67 12.27 11.36
CA PRO A 279 3.11 12.48 11.59
C PRO A 279 3.80 11.15 11.94
N LEU A 280 5.05 10.98 11.50
CA LEU A 280 5.87 9.77 11.77
C LEU A 280 6.12 9.53 13.27
N LEU A 281 6.00 10.58 14.07
CA LEU A 281 6.02 10.51 15.52
C LEU A 281 4.62 10.86 16.02
N PRO A 282 3.91 9.95 16.69
CA PRO A 282 2.74 10.34 17.46
C PRO A 282 3.19 11.46 18.41
N HIS A 283 2.53 12.61 18.37
CA HIS A 283 2.62 13.52 19.50
C HIS A 283 2.23 12.68 20.73
N LYS A 284 3.14 12.53 21.71
CA LYS A 284 2.78 11.97 23.02
C LYS A 284 1.52 12.73 23.43
N LYS A 285 0.36 12.07 23.39
CA LYS A 285 -0.86 12.61 23.99
C LYS A 285 -0.50 12.82 25.45
N GLY A 286 -0.23 14.07 25.81
CA GLY A 286 -0.49 14.52 27.17
C GLY A 286 -1.92 14.09 27.47
N GLU A 287 -2.08 13.38 28.57
CA GLU A 287 -3.34 12.87 29.05
C GLU A 287 -4.41 13.97 28.93
N GLN A 288 -5.40 13.75 28.08
CA GLN A 288 -6.66 14.48 28.14
C GLN A 288 -7.79 13.48 28.28
N PRO A 289 -8.76 13.78 29.16
CA PRO A 289 -9.53 12.76 29.85
C PRO A 289 -10.57 12.15 28.92
N LEU A 290 -10.77 10.84 29.08
CA LEU A 290 -11.92 10.10 28.57
C LEU A 290 -13.21 10.71 29.15
N LEU A 291 -13.80 11.68 28.48
CA LEU A 291 -15.20 12.03 28.67
C LEU A 291 -15.89 11.96 27.30
N LEU A 292 -16.44 10.78 27.03
CA LEU A 292 -17.56 10.62 26.11
C LEU A 292 -18.65 11.60 26.56
N THR A 293 -18.95 12.59 25.73
CA THR A 293 -20.16 13.40 25.89
C THR A 293 -21.38 12.51 25.66
N ASN A 294 -22.20 12.38 26.71
CA ASN A 294 -23.42 11.59 26.85
C ASN A 294 -24.58 12.00 25.90
N SER A 295 -24.32 12.49 24.68
CA SER A 295 -25.40 12.84 23.73
C SER A 295 -25.78 11.73 22.76
N GLU A 296 -24.92 10.73 22.53
CA GLU A 296 -25.14 9.68 21.52
C GLU A 296 -25.82 8.40 22.07
N LEU A 297 -26.10 8.34 23.39
CA LEU A 297 -26.70 7.14 24.01
C LEU A 297 -28.21 7.28 24.33
N LYS A 298 -28.82 8.44 24.03
CA LYS A 298 -30.22 8.71 24.41
C LYS A 298 -31.25 8.33 23.34
N ASP A 299 -30.82 7.99 22.13
CA ASP A 299 -31.72 7.72 21.00
C ASP A 299 -31.99 6.22 20.73
N TYR A 300 -31.60 5.32 21.65
CA TYR A 300 -31.74 3.86 21.46
C TYR A 300 -32.57 3.12 22.52
N SER A 301 -33.36 3.81 23.35
CA SER A 301 -34.32 3.18 24.27
C SER A 301 -35.76 3.51 23.90
N GLY A 302 -36.14 3.14 22.66
CA GLY A 302 -37.53 2.97 22.26
C GLY A 302 -37.93 1.51 22.44
N LEU A 303 -38.35 1.12 23.64
CA LEU A 303 -39.02 -0.17 23.88
C LEU A 303 -40.19 0.03 24.84
N HIS A 304 -41.36 -0.28 24.29
CA HIS A 304 -42.63 -0.53 24.93
C HIS A 304 -42.48 -1.39 26.19
N ASP A 305 -43.02 -0.92 27.33
CA ASP A 305 -43.44 -1.81 28.40
C ASP A 305 -44.97 -1.94 28.35
N SER A 306 -45.42 -3.17 28.14
CA SER A 306 -46.80 -3.60 28.34
C SER A 306 -46.77 -4.81 29.27
N ALA A 307 -47.09 -4.60 30.54
CA ALA A 307 -47.67 -5.64 31.41
C ALA A 307 -48.26 -4.99 32.67
N ALA A 308 -49.55 -5.26 32.87
CA ALA A 308 -50.38 -4.85 33.97
C ALA A 308 -50.04 -5.55 35.30
N VAL A 309 -50.53 -5.00 36.42
CA VAL A 309 -51.50 -5.64 37.35
C VAL A 309 -51.49 -4.95 38.75
N SER A 310 -52.65 -4.37 39.07
CA SER A 310 -53.43 -4.31 40.32
C SER A 310 -52.93 -3.70 41.66
N ASP A 311 -53.88 -2.93 42.20
CA ASP A 311 -54.31 -2.73 43.61
C ASP A 311 -53.56 -1.79 44.57
N GLY A 312 -54.32 -0.83 45.13
CA GLY A 312 -53.99 -0.15 46.38
C GLY A 312 -54.58 1.25 46.54
N ILE A 313 -55.63 1.37 47.36
CA ILE A 313 -56.48 2.53 47.67
C ILE A 313 -55.82 3.59 48.61
N SER A 314 -56.35 4.83 48.52
CA SER A 314 -56.28 6.01 49.45
C SER A 314 -55.02 6.89 49.34
N GLU A 315 -55.08 8.23 49.39
CA GLU A 315 -55.90 9.13 50.23
C GLU A 315 -56.30 10.44 49.51
N ASN A 316 -57.52 10.90 49.79
CA ASN A 316 -57.94 12.30 49.62
C ASN A 316 -57.46 13.10 50.85
N THR A 317 -56.94 14.32 50.68
CA THR A 317 -57.25 15.48 51.54
C THR A 317 -56.93 16.80 50.82
N THR A 318 -57.96 17.64 50.75
CA THR A 318 -58.07 19.03 50.32
C THR A 318 -57.27 20.04 51.16
N ALA A 319 -56.79 21.15 50.56
CA ALA A 319 -56.81 22.48 51.20
C ALA A 319 -56.52 23.66 50.22
N ASN A 320 -57.59 24.38 49.89
CA ASN A 320 -57.75 25.84 49.77
C ASN A 320 -56.86 26.77 48.90
N GLY A 321 -57.59 27.51 48.03
CA GLY A 321 -57.49 28.98 47.87
C GLY A 321 -56.76 29.48 46.63
N MET A 322 -57.18 30.51 45.87
CA MET A 322 -58.39 31.33 45.78
C MET A 322 -58.25 32.14 44.45
N LYS A 323 -59.38 32.45 43.79
CA LYS A 323 -59.47 33.29 42.59
C LYS A 323 -59.11 34.75 42.87
N SER A 324 -58.48 35.41 41.89
CA SER A 324 -58.73 36.78 41.37
C SER A 324 -57.60 37.03 40.34
N MET A 325 -57.74 37.61 39.15
CA MET A 325 -58.76 38.40 38.48
C MET A 325 -58.46 38.30 36.98
#